data_AF-A0A523VV34-F1
#
_entry.id   AF-A0A523VV34-F1
#
_cell.length_a   1.000
_cell.length_b   1.000
_cell.length_c   1.000
_cell.angle_alpha   90.00
_cell.angle_beta   90.00
_cell.angle_gamma   90.00
#
_symmetry.space_group_name_H-M   'P 1'
#
loop_
_entity.id
_entity.type
_entity.pdbx_description
1 polymer ?
#
loop_
_entity_poly.entity_id
_entity_poly.type
_entity_poly.pdbx_seq_one_letter_code
_entity_poly.pdbx_strand_id
1 'polypeptide(L)'
;MKLVDIELNRIKPNRLNPRFEINIERLNELADSIRQVGLLEPIIVRPAGDGFEVVVGERRYRASQQAGMHQIPAIIQDLTDGQVIELNLVENIQREDLSAVEKGNCCTQLLQKYSQKYPTRESLAKKIGVSDDTINNWLKLTEAPVEIQKMIAPAKKAGVPRPLGKLDYNTALTITRQIDEPTRQVEVAKEIAERPVHGRTARRVVAKIAKEPERSVEEILKEAIEGPIELTFTAAEKEPVLKGLRTQMTTTVSPDPKVKAGKVAFATVLEPHFADLQIVSVERKHLKYFSEADAKAEGDYTLEEFREAWKKKHGEWDENQLIFITRFKKI
;
A
#
# COMPACT_ATOMS: atom_id res chain seq x y z
N MET A 1 -1.90 -25.46 -27.83
CA MET A 1 -0.80 -24.47 -27.91
C MET A 1 0.35 -25.10 -28.69
N LYS A 2 0.86 -24.43 -29.73
CA LYS A 2 1.98 -24.91 -30.54
C LYS A 2 3.19 -23.99 -30.30
N LEU A 3 4.26 -24.54 -29.73
CA LEU A 3 5.55 -23.87 -29.59
C LEU A 3 6.33 -24.03 -30.90
N VAL A 4 6.74 -22.93 -31.51
CA VAL A 4 7.50 -22.89 -32.76
C VAL A 4 8.48 -21.72 -32.75
N ASP A 5 9.61 -21.88 -33.43
CA ASP A 5 10.47 -20.74 -33.75
C ASP A 5 9.88 -19.98 -34.94
N ILE A 6 9.72 -18.66 -34.78
CA ILE A 6 9.15 -17.77 -35.79
C ILE A 6 10.18 -16.71 -36.15
N GLU A 7 10.32 -16.45 -37.45
CA GLU A 7 11.14 -15.36 -37.96
C GLU A 7 10.66 -14.01 -37.41
N LEU A 8 11.59 -13.24 -36.86
CA LEU A 8 11.29 -11.97 -36.20
C LEU A 8 10.64 -10.95 -37.14
N ASN A 9 10.98 -10.98 -38.44
CA ASN A 9 10.38 -10.13 -39.48
C ASN A 9 8.89 -10.44 -39.76
N ARG A 10 8.40 -11.62 -39.36
CA ARG A 10 7.00 -12.04 -39.49
C ARG A 10 6.17 -11.66 -38.26
N ILE A 11 6.81 -11.18 -37.20
CA ILE A 11 6.15 -10.79 -35.95
C ILE A 11 6.03 -9.26 -35.95
N LYS A 12 4.85 -8.76 -35.58
CA LYS A 12 4.55 -7.34 -35.47
C LYS A 12 4.17 -7.01 -34.02
N PRO A 13 4.51 -5.80 -33.53
CA PRO A 13 4.15 -5.38 -32.16
C PRO A 13 2.63 -5.28 -32.00
N ASN A 14 2.17 -5.42 -30.76
CA ASN A 14 0.74 -5.34 -30.46
C ASN A 14 0.19 -3.92 -30.70
N ARG A 15 -0.71 -3.76 -31.68
CA ARG A 15 -1.38 -2.46 -31.94
C ARG A 15 -2.32 -2.04 -30.82
N LEU A 16 -2.79 -3.01 -30.03
CA LEU A 16 -3.77 -2.84 -28.96
C LEU A 16 -3.13 -2.60 -27.59
N ASN A 17 -1.81 -2.34 -27.53
CA ASN A 17 -1.09 -1.98 -26.31
C ASN A 17 -0.44 -0.56 -26.40
N PRO A 18 -1.22 0.51 -26.26
CA PRO A 18 -0.75 1.88 -26.50
C PRO A 18 0.16 2.47 -25.40
N ARG A 19 0.26 1.84 -24.22
CA ARG A 19 1.04 2.34 -23.06
C ARG A 19 2.29 1.50 -22.78
N PHE A 20 2.91 0.94 -23.81
CA PHE A 20 4.16 0.21 -23.64
C PHE A 20 5.33 1.18 -23.40
N GLU A 21 5.46 1.66 -22.17
CA GLU A 21 6.65 2.40 -21.72
C GLU A 21 7.82 1.44 -21.53
N ILE A 22 8.93 1.74 -22.22
CA ILE A 22 10.13 0.93 -22.21
C ILE A 22 11.16 1.61 -21.31
N ASN A 23 11.55 0.95 -20.23
CA ASN A 23 12.79 1.30 -19.55
C ASN A 23 13.96 0.81 -20.41
N ILE A 24 14.70 1.75 -21.00
CA ILE A 24 15.78 1.47 -21.96
C ILE A 24 16.91 0.65 -21.31
N GLU A 25 17.29 0.97 -20.07
CA GLU A 25 18.35 0.25 -19.35
C GLU A 25 18.00 -1.23 -19.18
N ARG A 26 16.78 -1.51 -18.67
CA ARG A 26 16.29 -2.88 -18.50
C ARG A 26 16.05 -3.61 -19.82
N LEU A 27 15.84 -2.89 -20.93
CA LEU A 27 15.75 -3.50 -22.25
C LEU A 27 17.14 -3.92 -22.73
N ASN A 28 18.16 -3.06 -22.54
CA ASN A 28 19.55 -3.35 -22.89
C ASN A 28 20.07 -4.57 -22.13
N GLU A 29 19.86 -4.63 -20.81
CA GLU A 29 20.24 -5.79 -19.99
C GLU A 29 19.61 -7.10 -20.50
N LEU A 30 18.32 -7.05 -20.88
CA LEU A 30 17.63 -8.22 -21.43
C LEU A 30 18.15 -8.59 -22.81
N ALA A 31 18.47 -7.61 -23.66
CA ALA A 31 19.04 -7.86 -24.98
C ALA A 31 20.44 -8.49 -24.87
N ASP A 32 21.28 -8.01 -23.94
CA ASP A 32 22.60 -8.58 -23.66
C ASP A 32 22.49 -10.03 -23.18
N SER A 33 21.55 -10.31 -22.28
CA SER A 33 21.25 -11.67 -21.82
C SER A 33 20.79 -12.58 -22.98
N ILE A 34 19.84 -12.11 -23.81
CA ILE A 34 19.36 -12.88 -24.98
C ILE A 34 20.49 -13.16 -25.97
N ARG A 35 21.46 -12.25 -26.16
CA ARG A 35 22.63 -12.54 -27.01
C ARG A 35 23.50 -13.67 -26.46
N GLN A 36 23.58 -13.81 -25.13
CA GLN A 36 24.43 -14.82 -24.48
C GLN A 36 23.77 -16.19 -24.40
N VAL A 37 22.50 -16.25 -23.99
CA VAL A 37 21.82 -17.51 -23.66
C VAL A 37 20.59 -17.80 -24.51
N GLY A 38 20.25 -16.91 -25.46
CA GLY A 38 19.03 -17.00 -26.24
C GLY A 38 17.78 -16.58 -25.46
N LEU A 39 16.62 -16.67 -26.12
CA LEU A 39 15.34 -16.38 -25.48
C LEU A 39 14.81 -17.63 -24.77
N LEU A 40 14.95 -17.67 -23.44
CA LEU A 40 14.56 -18.84 -22.64
C LEU A 40 13.04 -19.03 -22.53
N GLU A 41 12.30 -17.94 -22.33
CA GLU A 41 10.85 -18.00 -22.23
C GLU A 41 10.20 -17.58 -23.56
N PRO A 42 9.34 -18.41 -24.16
CA PRO A 42 8.69 -18.10 -25.42
C PRO A 42 7.69 -16.94 -25.28
N ILE A 43 7.61 -16.10 -26.30
CA ILE A 43 6.54 -15.08 -26.39
C ILE A 43 5.22 -15.73 -26.81
N ILE A 44 4.09 -15.06 -26.55
CA ILE A 44 2.79 -15.49 -27.06
C ILE A 44 2.42 -14.60 -28.23
N VAL A 45 2.08 -15.21 -29.35
CA VAL A 45 1.65 -14.50 -30.57
C VAL A 45 0.32 -15.04 -31.06
N ARG A 46 -0.39 -14.22 -31.85
CA ARG A 46 -1.57 -14.64 -32.60
C ARG A 46 -1.38 -14.45 -34.10
N PRO A 47 -2.07 -15.22 -34.96
CA PRO A 47 -2.11 -14.95 -36.39
C PRO A 47 -2.67 -13.54 -36.67
N ALA A 48 -2.01 -12.77 -37.53
CA ALA A 48 -2.44 -11.44 -37.95
C ALA A 48 -1.98 -11.13 -39.37
N GLY A 49 -2.93 -11.13 -40.32
CA GLY A 49 -2.62 -10.96 -41.74
C GLY A 49 -1.71 -12.06 -42.28
N ASP A 50 -0.57 -11.67 -42.83
CA ASP A 50 0.48 -12.53 -43.41
C ASP A 50 1.50 -13.06 -42.37
N GLY A 51 1.40 -12.60 -41.13
CA GLY A 51 2.34 -12.92 -40.07
C GLY A 51 1.66 -13.09 -38.71
N PHE A 52 2.33 -12.60 -37.69
CA PHE A 52 1.94 -12.76 -36.30
C PHE A 52 1.97 -11.42 -35.57
N GLU A 53 1.12 -11.27 -34.56
CA GLU A 53 1.14 -10.12 -33.65
C GLU A 53 1.49 -10.60 -32.25
N VAL A 54 2.35 -9.86 -31.55
CA VAL A 54 2.69 -10.13 -30.15
C VAL A 54 1.45 -9.92 -29.27
N VAL A 55 1.15 -10.91 -28.44
CA VAL A 55 0.08 -10.83 -27.43
C VAL A 55 0.71 -10.63 -26.05
N VAL A 56 1.71 -11.45 -25.69
CA VAL A 56 2.43 -11.37 -24.42
C VAL A 56 3.93 -11.44 -24.68
N GLY A 57 4.71 -10.63 -23.95
CA GLY A 57 6.17 -10.63 -24.04
C GLY A 57 6.75 -9.56 -24.98
N GLU A 58 6.07 -8.41 -25.14
CA GLU A 58 6.55 -7.29 -25.98
C GLU A 58 8.00 -6.86 -25.63
N ARG A 59 8.39 -6.88 -24.35
CA ARG A 59 9.78 -6.60 -23.92
C ARG A 59 10.77 -7.64 -24.47
N ARG A 60 10.39 -8.92 -24.43
CA ARG A 60 11.21 -10.04 -24.95
C ARG A 60 11.32 -9.98 -26.47
N TYR A 61 10.23 -9.67 -27.16
CA TYR A 61 10.23 -9.45 -28.61
C TYR A 61 11.21 -8.33 -29.01
N ARG A 62 11.10 -7.15 -28.38
CA ARG A 62 12.00 -6.02 -28.70
C ARG A 62 13.45 -6.26 -28.31
N ALA A 63 13.69 -6.85 -27.13
CA ALA A 63 15.04 -7.21 -26.72
C ALA A 63 15.66 -8.25 -27.68
N SER A 64 14.86 -9.16 -28.24
CA SER A 64 15.32 -10.11 -29.25
C SER A 64 15.66 -9.43 -30.59
N GLN A 65 14.90 -8.41 -30.99
CA GLN A 65 15.27 -7.57 -32.14
C GLN A 65 16.60 -6.85 -31.90
N GLN A 66 16.78 -6.24 -30.73
CA GLN A 66 18.02 -5.56 -30.35
C GLN A 66 19.21 -6.53 -30.17
N ALA A 67 18.93 -7.78 -29.80
CA ALA A 67 19.91 -8.85 -29.73
C ALA A 67 20.36 -9.33 -31.12
N GLY A 68 19.66 -8.97 -32.19
CA GLY A 68 19.97 -9.40 -33.56
C GLY A 68 19.52 -10.84 -33.86
N MET A 69 18.53 -11.35 -33.12
CA MET A 69 18.01 -12.70 -33.36
C MET A 69 17.31 -12.76 -34.73
N HIS A 70 17.43 -13.89 -35.42
CA HIS A 70 16.69 -14.14 -36.68
C HIS A 70 15.31 -14.77 -36.42
N GLN A 71 15.25 -15.72 -35.48
CA GLN A 71 14.05 -16.42 -35.07
C GLN A 71 13.98 -16.44 -33.55
N ILE A 72 12.76 -16.49 -33.02
CA ILE A 72 12.52 -16.61 -31.57
C ILE A 72 11.43 -17.65 -31.28
N PRO A 73 11.53 -18.34 -30.14
CA PRO A 73 10.51 -19.29 -29.72
C PRO A 73 9.22 -18.54 -29.36
N ALA A 74 8.11 -18.97 -29.94
CA ALA A 74 6.80 -18.37 -29.77
C ALA A 74 5.71 -19.43 -29.66
N ILE A 75 4.73 -19.16 -28.81
CA ILE A 75 3.51 -19.96 -28.70
C ILE A 75 2.42 -19.28 -29.54
N ILE A 76 1.97 -19.96 -30.59
CA ILE A 76 0.85 -19.47 -31.40
C ILE A 76 -0.47 -19.81 -30.69
N GLN A 77 -1.27 -18.78 -30.46
CA GLN A 77 -2.65 -18.89 -29.97
C GLN A 77 -3.59 -18.15 -30.91
N ASP A 78 -4.70 -18.79 -31.26
CA ASP A 78 -5.75 -18.15 -32.02
C ASP A 78 -6.62 -17.33 -31.07
N LEU A 79 -6.42 -16.01 -31.08
CA LEU A 79 -7.03 -15.07 -30.14
C LEU A 79 -7.68 -13.92 -30.90
N THR A 80 -8.95 -13.66 -30.58
CA THR A 80 -9.68 -12.51 -31.09
C THR A 80 -9.13 -11.21 -30.50
N ASP A 81 -9.40 -10.06 -31.15
CA ASP A 81 -9.03 -8.73 -30.62
C ASP A 81 -9.54 -8.54 -29.20
N GLY A 82 -10.78 -8.98 -28.94
CA GLY A 82 -11.38 -8.97 -27.61
C GLY A 82 -10.54 -9.76 -26.61
N GLN A 83 -10.11 -10.99 -26.93
CA GLN A 83 -9.30 -11.80 -26.02
C GLN A 83 -7.92 -11.21 -25.77
N VAL A 84 -7.30 -10.59 -26.78
CA VAL A 84 -6.00 -9.90 -26.61
C VAL A 84 -6.13 -8.69 -25.69
N ILE A 85 -7.17 -7.87 -25.87
CA ILE A 85 -7.44 -6.72 -24.99
C ILE A 85 -7.70 -7.20 -23.56
N GLU A 86 -8.43 -8.30 -23.39
CA GLU A 86 -8.70 -8.89 -22.08
C GLU A 86 -7.41 -9.30 -21.36
N LEU A 87 -6.52 -10.02 -22.05
CA LEU A 87 -5.22 -10.43 -21.52
C LEU A 87 -4.36 -9.23 -21.14
N ASN A 88 -4.34 -8.20 -21.98
CA ASN A 88 -3.60 -6.96 -21.71
C ASN A 88 -4.15 -6.24 -20.45
N LEU A 89 -5.46 -6.24 -20.22
CA LEU A 89 -6.05 -5.65 -19.02
C LEU A 89 -5.67 -6.44 -17.76
N VAL A 90 -5.70 -7.78 -17.83
CA VAL A 90 -5.33 -8.64 -16.70
C VAL A 90 -3.85 -8.51 -16.35
N GLU A 91 -2.96 -8.51 -17.35
CA GLU A 91 -1.52 -8.29 -17.14
C GLU A 91 -1.24 -6.92 -16.53
N ASN A 92 -1.90 -5.87 -17.03
CA ASN A 92 -1.75 -4.53 -16.48
C ASN A 92 -2.13 -4.49 -14.99
N ILE A 93 -3.22 -5.13 -14.56
CA ILE A 93 -3.61 -5.14 -13.14
C ILE A 93 -2.52 -5.76 -12.24
N GLN A 94 -1.81 -6.78 -12.75
CA GLN A 94 -0.75 -7.47 -12.03
C GLN A 94 0.55 -6.66 -11.95
N ARG A 95 0.69 -5.58 -12.72
CA ARG A 95 1.84 -4.69 -12.63
C ARG A 95 1.94 -4.02 -11.26
N GLU A 96 3.14 -4.02 -10.70
CA GLU A 96 3.42 -3.39 -9.41
C GLU A 96 3.46 -1.86 -9.49
N ASP A 97 3.76 -1.30 -10.65
CA ASP A 97 3.93 0.15 -10.83
C ASP A 97 2.62 0.90 -11.11
N LEU A 98 1.51 0.19 -11.36
CA LEU A 98 0.21 0.85 -11.49
C LEU A 98 -0.33 1.35 -10.15
N SER A 99 -0.91 2.55 -10.20
CA SER A 99 -1.71 3.08 -9.10
C SER A 99 -3.01 2.27 -8.92
N ALA A 100 -3.60 2.34 -7.73
CA ALA A 100 -4.85 1.66 -7.44
C ALA A 100 -6.02 2.11 -8.35
N VAL A 101 -6.00 3.36 -8.81
CA VAL A 101 -6.98 3.90 -9.77
C VAL A 101 -6.79 3.25 -11.14
N GLU A 102 -5.55 3.10 -11.62
CA GLU A 102 -5.28 2.47 -12.91
C GLU A 102 -5.68 0.99 -12.90
N LYS A 103 -5.42 0.29 -11.80
CA LYS A 103 -5.92 -1.08 -11.59
C LYS A 103 -7.45 -1.11 -11.60
N GLY A 104 -8.09 -0.19 -10.89
CA GLY A 104 -9.55 -0.05 -10.87
C GLY A 104 -10.13 0.21 -12.26
N ASN A 105 -9.51 1.07 -13.07
CA ASN A 105 -9.94 1.36 -14.44
C ASN A 105 -9.84 0.10 -15.33
N CYS A 106 -8.82 -0.73 -15.14
CA CYS A 106 -8.73 -2.02 -15.82
C CYS A 106 -9.85 -2.97 -15.36
N CYS A 107 -10.14 -3.02 -14.05
CA CYS A 107 -11.28 -3.79 -13.52
C CYS A 107 -12.62 -3.32 -14.10
N THR A 108 -12.87 -2.02 -14.18
CA THR A 108 -14.09 -1.45 -14.78
C THR A 108 -14.25 -1.90 -16.22
N GLN A 109 -13.18 -1.84 -17.02
CA GLN A 109 -13.21 -2.30 -18.41
C GLN A 109 -13.48 -3.81 -18.51
N LEU A 110 -12.90 -4.62 -17.63
CA LEU A 110 -13.14 -6.07 -17.60
C LEU A 110 -14.60 -6.40 -17.27
N LEU A 111 -15.17 -5.76 -16.24
CA LEU A 111 -16.55 -5.96 -15.81
C LEU A 111 -17.56 -5.50 -16.86
N GLN A 112 -17.27 -4.42 -17.60
CA GLN A 112 -18.18 -3.88 -18.62
C GLN A 112 -18.10 -4.64 -19.95
N LYS A 113 -16.88 -4.84 -20.49
CA LYS A 113 -16.69 -5.41 -21.83
C LYS A 113 -16.72 -6.93 -21.87
N TYR A 114 -16.47 -7.58 -20.73
CA TYR A 114 -16.37 -9.04 -20.62
C TYR A 114 -17.27 -9.57 -19.49
N SER A 115 -18.44 -8.97 -19.30
CA SER A 115 -19.42 -9.32 -18.25
C SER A 115 -19.84 -10.79 -18.27
N GLN A 116 -19.85 -11.45 -19.43
CA GLN A 116 -20.13 -12.89 -19.52
C GLN A 116 -19.05 -13.75 -18.84
N LYS A 117 -17.80 -13.28 -18.86
CA LYS A 117 -16.64 -13.96 -18.26
C LYS A 117 -16.38 -13.50 -16.82
N TYR A 118 -16.70 -12.24 -16.53
CA TYR A 118 -16.56 -11.59 -15.23
C TYR A 118 -17.93 -11.05 -14.77
N PRO A 119 -18.91 -11.93 -14.48
CA PRO A 119 -20.26 -11.50 -14.13
C PRO A 119 -20.31 -10.77 -12.78
N THR A 120 -19.34 -11.03 -11.89
CA THR A 120 -19.29 -10.45 -10.55
C THR A 120 -17.88 -9.98 -10.19
N ARG A 121 -17.78 -9.06 -9.23
CA ARG A 121 -16.48 -8.61 -8.67
C ARG A 121 -15.70 -9.77 -8.06
N GLU A 122 -16.40 -10.70 -7.41
CA GLU A 122 -15.83 -11.93 -6.87
C GLU A 122 -15.18 -12.80 -7.96
N SER A 123 -15.87 -12.99 -9.10
CA SER A 123 -15.33 -13.78 -10.22
C SER A 123 -14.06 -13.16 -10.79
N LEU A 124 -14.01 -11.84 -10.86
CA LEU A 124 -12.84 -11.08 -11.30
C LEU A 124 -11.70 -11.17 -10.28
N ALA A 125 -12.00 -11.00 -8.99
CA ALA A 125 -11.04 -11.13 -7.88
C ALA A 125 -10.35 -12.49 -7.90
N LYS A 126 -11.13 -13.58 -8.05
CA LYS A 126 -10.63 -14.95 -8.16
C LYS A 126 -9.73 -15.14 -9.38
N LYS A 127 -10.06 -14.53 -10.52
CA LYS A 127 -9.23 -14.62 -11.73
C LYS A 127 -7.90 -13.89 -11.60
N ILE A 128 -7.91 -12.72 -10.97
CA ILE A 128 -6.70 -11.89 -10.78
C ILE A 128 -5.81 -12.43 -9.66
N GLY A 129 -6.40 -13.09 -8.65
CA GLY A 129 -5.69 -13.61 -7.48
C GLY A 129 -5.63 -12.61 -6.33
N VAL A 130 -6.67 -11.81 -6.13
CA VAL A 130 -6.80 -10.83 -5.03
C VAL A 130 -8.12 -11.01 -4.28
N SER A 131 -8.27 -10.36 -3.12
CA SER A 131 -9.55 -10.38 -2.38
C SER A 131 -10.63 -9.54 -3.07
N ASP A 132 -11.90 -9.90 -2.86
CA ASP A 132 -13.04 -9.10 -3.34
C ASP A 132 -12.98 -7.66 -2.80
N ASP A 133 -12.60 -7.50 -1.53
CA ASP A 133 -12.35 -6.18 -0.91
C ASP A 133 -11.34 -5.35 -1.70
N THR A 134 -10.30 -5.97 -2.26
CA THR A 134 -9.29 -5.26 -3.04
C THR A 134 -9.88 -4.72 -4.34
N ILE A 135 -10.68 -5.52 -5.05
CA ILE A 135 -11.40 -5.09 -6.26
C ILE A 135 -12.39 -3.96 -5.92
N ASN A 136 -13.18 -4.12 -4.85
CA ASN A 136 -14.11 -3.10 -4.39
C ASN A 136 -13.41 -1.76 -4.10
N ASN A 137 -12.23 -1.80 -3.46
CA ASN A 137 -11.47 -0.60 -3.15
C ASN A 137 -10.90 0.09 -4.39
N TRP A 138 -10.36 -0.68 -5.33
CA TRP A 138 -9.88 -0.11 -6.59
C TRP A 138 -11.00 0.55 -7.37
N LEU A 139 -12.15 -0.11 -7.50
CA LEU A 139 -13.33 0.44 -8.16
C LEU A 139 -13.82 1.72 -7.46
N LYS A 140 -13.90 1.72 -6.12
CA LYS A 140 -14.29 2.92 -5.35
C LYS A 140 -13.36 4.12 -5.60
N LEU A 141 -12.07 3.88 -5.81
CA LEU A 141 -11.13 4.95 -6.14
C LEU A 141 -11.29 5.48 -7.57
N THR A 142 -11.84 4.70 -8.50
CA THR A 142 -12.18 5.20 -9.85
C THR A 142 -13.41 6.10 -9.86
N GLU A 143 -14.25 6.02 -8.83
CA GLU A 143 -15.44 6.86 -8.64
C GLU A 143 -15.10 8.16 -7.89
N ALA A 144 -13.90 8.28 -7.32
CA ALA A 144 -13.46 9.49 -6.62
C ALA A 144 -13.30 10.68 -7.59
N PRO A 145 -13.37 11.93 -7.10
CA PRO A 145 -13.03 13.12 -7.89
C PRO A 145 -11.70 12.98 -8.63
N VAL A 146 -11.64 13.46 -9.87
CA VAL A 146 -10.50 13.30 -10.78
C VAL A 146 -9.21 13.87 -10.18
N GLU A 147 -9.31 14.94 -9.39
CA GLU A 147 -8.21 15.55 -8.66
C GLU A 147 -7.58 14.58 -7.66
N ILE A 148 -8.41 13.83 -6.92
CA ILE A 148 -7.95 12.82 -5.96
C ILE A 148 -7.30 11.66 -6.71
N GLN A 149 -7.91 11.21 -7.81
CA GLN A 149 -7.35 10.16 -8.65
C GLN A 149 -5.93 10.48 -9.11
N LYS A 150 -5.70 11.72 -9.56
CA LYS A 150 -4.38 12.21 -10.00
C LYS A 150 -3.36 12.33 -8.85
N MET A 151 -3.83 12.52 -7.62
CA MET A 151 -2.97 12.57 -6.44
C MET A 151 -2.56 11.18 -5.96
N ILE A 152 -3.26 10.11 -6.31
CA ILE A 152 -2.90 8.78 -5.82
C ILE A 152 -1.53 8.35 -6.38
N ALA A 153 -0.61 8.02 -5.47
CA ALA A 153 0.70 7.53 -5.83
C ALA A 153 0.60 6.12 -6.45
N PRO A 154 1.55 5.75 -7.33
CA PRO A 154 1.82 4.36 -7.69
C PRO A 154 1.98 3.48 -6.44
N ALA A 155 1.78 2.17 -6.58
CA ALA A 155 1.93 1.27 -5.43
C ALA A 155 3.31 1.45 -4.79
N LYS A 156 3.32 1.66 -3.47
CA LYS A 156 4.56 1.95 -2.73
C LYS A 156 5.46 0.73 -2.72
N LYS A 157 6.74 0.93 -3.00
CA LYS A 157 7.80 0.06 -2.47
C LYS A 157 7.93 0.31 -0.97
N ALA A 158 8.04 -0.77 -0.18
CA ALA A 158 8.21 -0.67 1.26
C ALA A 158 9.40 0.24 1.62
N GLY A 159 9.22 1.14 2.58
CA GLY A 159 10.28 2.05 3.05
C GLY A 159 10.46 3.35 2.25
N VAL A 160 9.79 3.52 1.11
CA VAL A 160 9.86 4.78 0.33
C VAL A 160 8.83 5.78 0.86
N PRO A 161 9.24 7.01 1.23
CA PRO A 161 8.32 8.08 1.61
C PRO A 161 7.32 8.38 0.50
N ARG A 162 6.11 8.82 0.91
CA ARG A 162 5.11 9.35 -0.01
C ARG A 162 5.69 10.60 -0.72
N PRO A 163 5.66 10.70 -2.05
CA PRO A 163 6.06 11.92 -2.74
C PRO A 163 5.18 13.11 -2.34
N LEU A 164 5.77 14.30 -2.22
CA LEU A 164 5.02 15.53 -1.99
C LEU A 164 4.00 15.74 -3.12
N GLY A 165 2.79 16.18 -2.79
CA GLY A 165 1.69 16.31 -3.75
C GLY A 165 0.97 15.00 -4.12
N LYS A 166 1.34 13.85 -3.54
CA LYS A 166 0.70 12.55 -3.84
C LYS A 166 0.09 11.85 -2.62
N LEU A 167 -1.12 11.33 -2.64
CA LEU A 167 -1.68 10.53 -1.55
C LEU A 167 -1.21 9.07 -1.60
N ASP A 168 -1.05 8.43 -0.44
CA ASP A 168 -0.95 6.97 -0.40
C ASP A 168 -2.32 6.31 -0.54
N TYR A 169 -2.33 5.07 -1.03
CA TYR A 169 -3.55 4.29 -1.28
C TYR A 169 -4.54 4.28 -0.12
N ASN A 170 -4.07 4.04 1.11
CA ASN A 170 -4.96 3.91 2.25
C ASN A 170 -5.55 5.26 2.67
N THR A 171 -4.75 6.33 2.58
CA THR A 171 -5.22 7.68 2.87
C THR A 171 -6.30 8.10 1.86
N ALA A 172 -6.06 7.89 0.56
CA ALA A 172 -7.05 8.19 -0.47
C ALA A 172 -8.35 7.40 -0.27
N LEU A 173 -8.25 6.10 0.04
CA LEU A 173 -9.42 5.27 0.34
C LEU A 173 -10.18 5.72 1.60
N THR A 174 -9.47 6.26 2.59
CA THR A 174 -10.11 6.75 3.82
C THR A 174 -10.86 8.05 3.53
N ILE A 175 -10.28 8.96 2.74
CA ILE A 175 -10.95 10.19 2.28
C ILE A 175 -12.26 9.85 1.56
N THR A 176 -12.19 8.95 0.56
CA THR A 176 -13.36 8.58 -0.25
C THR A 176 -14.41 7.76 0.50
N ARG A 177 -14.08 7.22 1.67
CA ARG A 177 -15.00 6.43 2.50
C ARG A 177 -15.64 7.22 3.63
N GLN A 178 -14.97 8.24 4.15
CA GLN A 178 -15.38 8.92 5.38
C GLN A 178 -15.85 10.35 5.16
N ILE A 179 -15.56 10.95 4.00
CA ILE A 179 -16.01 12.29 3.66
C ILE A 179 -17.01 12.14 2.52
N ASP A 180 -18.26 12.53 2.75
CA ASP A 180 -19.34 12.33 1.77
C ASP A 180 -19.28 13.35 0.64
N GLU A 181 -19.07 14.63 0.97
CA GLU A 181 -19.07 15.73 0.01
C GLU A 181 -17.83 15.71 -0.92
N PRO A 182 -17.99 15.58 -2.25
CA PRO A 182 -16.86 15.49 -3.19
C PRO A 182 -15.93 16.71 -3.17
N THR A 183 -16.49 17.91 -3.01
CA THR A 183 -15.71 19.16 -2.90
C THR A 183 -14.81 19.14 -1.67
N ARG A 184 -15.35 18.67 -0.55
CA ARG A 184 -14.63 18.51 0.71
C ARG A 184 -13.58 17.41 0.63
N GLN A 185 -13.86 16.30 -0.06
CA GLN A 185 -12.85 15.26 -0.32
C GLN A 185 -11.62 15.84 -1.03
N VAL A 186 -11.83 16.68 -2.05
CA VAL A 186 -10.75 17.31 -2.82
C VAL A 186 -9.95 18.29 -1.97
N GLU A 187 -10.61 19.09 -1.15
CA GLU A 187 -9.95 19.99 -0.20
C GLU A 187 -9.03 19.22 0.76
N VAL A 188 -9.56 18.19 1.42
CA VAL A 188 -8.79 17.35 2.36
C VAL A 188 -7.64 16.63 1.66
N ALA A 189 -7.87 16.13 0.45
CA ALA A 189 -6.85 15.50 -0.36
C ALA A 189 -5.68 16.45 -0.66
N LYS A 190 -5.96 17.70 -1.08
CA LYS A 190 -4.95 18.72 -1.36
C LYS A 190 -4.13 19.06 -0.13
N GLU A 191 -4.79 19.41 0.97
CA GLU A 191 -4.13 19.83 2.21
C GLU A 191 -3.19 18.75 2.75
N ILE A 192 -3.62 17.47 2.70
CA ILE A 192 -2.79 16.33 3.11
C ILE A 192 -1.66 16.09 2.11
N ALA A 193 -1.93 16.17 0.81
CA ALA A 193 -0.95 15.90 -0.23
C ALA A 193 0.24 16.88 -0.18
N GLU A 194 -0.04 18.15 0.11
CA GLU A 194 0.92 19.27 0.14
C GLU A 194 1.80 19.32 1.40
N ARG A 195 1.50 18.55 2.45
CA ARG A 195 2.29 18.53 3.70
C ARG A 195 3.01 17.19 3.91
N PRO A 196 4.21 17.17 4.51
CA PRO A 196 4.97 15.94 4.76
C PRO A 196 4.37 15.12 5.92
N VAL A 197 3.18 14.56 5.72
CA VAL A 197 2.40 13.84 6.73
C VAL A 197 2.51 12.35 6.50
N HIS A 198 2.74 11.60 7.58
CA HIS A 198 2.74 10.14 7.55
C HIS A 198 1.33 9.59 7.33
N GLY A 199 1.18 8.52 6.56
CA GLY A 199 -0.15 8.00 6.16
C GLY A 199 -1.05 7.56 7.33
N ARG A 200 -0.50 7.23 8.50
CA ARG A 200 -1.32 7.01 9.70
C ARG A 200 -1.89 8.33 10.25
N THR A 201 -1.05 9.35 10.38
CA THR A 201 -1.46 10.69 10.83
C THR A 201 -2.49 11.27 9.87
N ALA A 202 -2.28 11.13 8.56
CA ALA A 202 -3.23 11.56 7.53
C ALA A 202 -4.61 10.90 7.71
N ARG A 203 -4.67 9.58 7.89
CA ARG A 203 -5.94 8.87 8.13
C ARG A 203 -6.62 9.28 9.44
N ARG A 204 -5.88 9.59 10.50
CA ARG A 204 -6.44 10.14 11.75
C ARG A 204 -7.03 11.53 11.52
N VAL A 205 -6.36 12.38 10.73
CA VAL A 205 -6.87 13.70 10.35
C VAL A 205 -8.18 13.55 9.57
N VAL A 206 -8.23 12.66 8.58
CA VAL A 206 -9.46 12.38 7.83
C VAL A 206 -10.59 11.93 8.76
N ALA A 207 -10.32 11.02 9.70
CA ALA A 207 -11.32 10.56 10.67
C ALA A 207 -11.81 11.66 11.62
N LYS A 208 -10.94 12.62 11.96
CA LYS A 208 -11.33 13.79 12.76
C LYS A 208 -12.19 14.77 11.95
N ILE A 209 -11.82 15.03 10.69
CA ILE A 209 -12.59 15.87 9.76
C ILE A 209 -13.98 15.26 9.52
N ALA A 210 -14.09 13.95 9.38
CA ALA A 210 -15.38 13.27 9.21
C ALA A 210 -16.31 13.44 10.43
N LYS A 211 -15.75 13.53 11.65
CA LYS A 211 -16.52 13.78 12.88
C LYS A 211 -16.84 15.25 13.09
N GLU A 212 -15.97 16.14 12.63
CA GLU A 212 -16.04 17.59 12.84
C GLU A 212 -16.02 18.31 11.47
N PRO A 213 -17.06 18.12 10.63
CA PRO A 213 -17.05 18.55 9.23
C PRO A 213 -16.92 20.07 9.05
N GLU A 214 -17.43 20.86 10.00
CA GLU A 214 -17.41 22.33 9.98
C GLU A 214 -16.03 22.94 10.28
N ARG A 215 -15.12 22.19 10.91
CA ARG A 215 -13.80 22.72 11.28
C ARG A 215 -12.90 22.85 10.06
N SER A 216 -11.95 23.79 10.11
CA SER A 216 -10.97 23.92 9.03
C SER A 216 -10.07 22.68 8.92
N VAL A 217 -9.86 22.20 7.69
CA VAL A 217 -8.93 21.11 7.40
C VAL A 217 -7.52 21.48 7.85
N GLU A 218 -7.12 22.73 7.62
CA GLU A 218 -5.80 23.24 7.98
C GLU A 218 -5.58 23.21 9.50
N GLU A 219 -6.59 23.63 10.28
CA GLU A 219 -6.51 23.62 11.74
C GLU A 219 -6.33 22.21 12.29
N ILE A 220 -7.15 21.26 11.82
CA ILE A 220 -7.06 19.85 12.25
C ILE A 220 -5.71 19.25 11.84
N LEU A 221 -5.22 19.59 10.65
CA LEU A 221 -3.95 19.10 10.15
C LEU A 221 -2.77 19.68 10.93
N LYS A 222 -2.82 20.98 11.24
CA LYS A 222 -1.85 21.67 12.10
C LYS A 222 -1.85 21.07 13.50
N GLU A 223 -3.01 20.86 14.11
CA GLU A 223 -3.14 20.20 15.41
C GLU A 223 -2.55 18.77 15.37
N ALA A 224 -2.79 18.01 14.30
CA ALA A 224 -2.22 16.67 14.18
C ALA A 224 -0.69 16.67 14.02
N ILE A 225 -0.13 17.66 13.33
CA ILE A 225 1.31 17.79 13.06
C ILE A 225 2.06 18.40 14.26
N GLU A 226 1.56 19.52 14.78
CA GLU A 226 2.21 20.37 15.80
C GLU A 226 1.68 20.15 17.20
N GLY A 227 0.46 19.61 17.32
CA GLY A 227 -0.16 19.34 18.62
C GLY A 227 0.68 18.39 19.47
N PRO A 228 0.40 18.35 20.78
CA PRO A 228 1.23 17.63 21.72
C PRO A 228 1.35 16.15 21.35
N ILE A 229 2.46 15.54 21.76
CA ILE A 229 2.58 14.09 21.71
C ILE A 229 1.75 13.58 22.87
N GLU A 230 0.78 12.72 22.60
CA GLU A 230 -0.07 12.17 23.65
C GLU A 230 0.21 10.69 23.82
N LEU A 231 0.41 10.27 25.08
CA LEU A 231 0.41 8.86 25.48
C LEU A 231 -0.88 8.62 26.27
N THR A 232 -1.77 7.81 25.70
CA THR A 232 -3.07 7.51 26.32
C THR A 232 -2.97 6.31 27.24
N PHE A 233 -3.42 6.51 28.47
CA PHE A 233 -3.46 5.51 29.53
C PHE A 233 -4.90 5.21 29.95
N THR A 234 -5.11 4.07 30.58
CA THR A 234 -6.36 3.73 31.27
C THR A 234 -6.40 4.37 32.66
N ALA A 235 -7.59 4.45 33.25
CA ALA A 235 -7.76 5.00 34.61
C ALA A 235 -6.92 4.25 35.66
N ALA A 236 -6.76 2.93 35.52
CA ALA A 236 -5.94 2.11 36.42
C ALA A 236 -4.43 2.40 36.28
N GLU A 237 -3.98 2.88 35.12
CA GLU A 237 -2.57 3.14 34.83
C GLU A 237 -2.12 4.54 35.27
N LYS A 238 -3.07 5.45 35.54
CA LYS A 238 -2.79 6.84 35.95
C LYS A 238 -1.91 6.93 37.20
N GLU A 239 -2.30 6.25 38.26
CA GLU A 239 -1.61 6.32 39.55
C GLU A 239 -0.18 5.74 39.49
N PRO A 240 0.05 4.56 38.85
CA PRO A 240 1.41 4.06 38.59
C PRO A 240 2.30 5.03 37.81
N VAL A 241 1.76 5.72 36.80
CA VAL A 241 2.52 6.72 36.01
C VAL A 241 2.87 7.92 36.88
N LEU A 242 1.92 8.44 37.67
CA LEU A 242 2.17 9.56 38.58
C LEU A 242 3.22 9.25 39.65
N LYS A 243 3.23 8.02 40.17
CA LYS A 243 4.23 7.54 41.14
C LYS A 243 5.57 7.18 40.51
N GLY A 244 5.68 7.19 39.18
CA GLY A 244 6.90 6.76 38.47
C GLY A 244 7.15 5.25 38.55
N LEU A 245 6.17 4.47 38.98
CA LEU A 245 6.23 2.99 39.00
C LEU A 245 6.09 2.44 37.58
N ARG A 246 5.27 3.09 36.76
CA ARG A 246 5.18 2.80 35.33
C ARG A 246 6.03 3.79 34.54
N THR A 247 7.01 3.26 33.82
CA THR A 247 7.96 4.01 32.98
C THR A 247 7.99 3.51 31.54
N GLN A 248 7.07 2.61 31.19
CA GLN A 248 6.97 1.99 29.89
C GLN A 248 5.51 1.89 29.43
N MET A 249 5.32 2.00 28.12
CA MET A 249 4.08 1.66 27.43
C MET A 249 4.38 0.74 26.26
N THR A 250 3.74 -0.43 26.27
CA THR A 250 3.82 -1.42 25.20
C THR A 250 2.55 -1.40 24.35
N THR A 251 2.72 -1.32 23.03
CA THR A 251 1.63 -1.35 22.05
C THR A 251 1.90 -2.35 20.94
N THR A 252 0.84 -2.94 20.39
CA THR A 252 0.91 -3.81 19.20
C THR A 252 0.99 -3.01 17.90
N VAL A 253 0.64 -1.72 17.96
CA VAL A 253 0.67 -0.80 16.83
C VAL A 253 1.87 0.14 17.01
N SER A 254 2.60 0.41 15.91
CA SER A 254 3.68 1.40 15.93
C SER A 254 3.18 2.71 16.54
N PRO A 255 4.00 3.41 17.35
CA PRO A 255 3.59 4.69 17.92
C PRO A 255 3.40 5.76 16.82
N ASP A 256 2.80 6.89 17.21
CA ASP A 256 2.75 8.07 16.36
C ASP A 256 4.18 8.49 15.97
N PRO A 257 4.47 8.84 14.71
CA PRO A 257 5.80 9.28 14.29
C PRO A 257 6.40 10.44 15.10
N LYS A 258 5.58 11.23 15.81
CA LYS A 258 6.04 12.29 16.72
C LYS A 258 6.68 11.73 18.00
N VAL A 259 6.31 10.52 18.43
CA VAL A 259 6.86 9.83 19.61
C VAL A 259 8.30 9.42 19.30
N LYS A 260 9.27 10.20 19.80
CA LYS A 260 10.70 9.99 19.61
C LYS A 260 11.44 10.28 20.92
N ALA A 261 12.55 9.58 21.13
CA ALA A 261 13.47 9.86 22.23
C ALA A 261 13.83 11.35 22.28
N GLY A 262 13.85 11.93 23.48
CA GLY A 262 14.12 13.35 23.72
C GLY A 262 12.92 14.28 23.56
N LYS A 263 11.73 13.79 23.14
CA LYS A 263 10.50 14.60 23.12
C LYS A 263 9.67 14.46 24.40
N VAL A 264 8.91 15.50 24.74
CA VAL A 264 7.94 15.49 25.84
C VAL A 264 6.58 15.07 25.31
N ALA A 265 5.90 14.18 26.03
CA ALA A 265 4.57 13.71 25.74
C ALA A 265 3.64 13.94 26.93
N PHE A 266 2.40 14.34 26.65
CA PHE A 266 1.34 14.49 27.62
C PHE A 266 0.73 13.12 27.91
N ALA A 267 0.72 12.73 29.18
CA ALA A 267 -0.02 11.57 29.64
C ALA A 267 -1.50 11.94 29.74
N THR A 268 -2.37 11.18 29.05
CA THR A 268 -3.81 11.44 29.00
C THR A 268 -4.62 10.22 29.44
N VAL A 269 -5.77 10.43 30.09
CA VAL A 269 -6.78 9.39 30.35
C VAL A 269 -8.14 9.96 29.98
N LEU A 270 -8.77 9.46 28.92
CA LEU A 270 -10.12 9.87 28.47
C LEU A 270 -10.34 11.39 28.21
N GLU A 271 -9.31 12.24 28.37
CA GLU A 271 -9.31 13.70 28.59
C GLU A 271 -9.52 14.04 30.08
N PRO A 272 -8.46 14.37 30.87
CA PRO A 272 -7.46 15.41 30.62
C PRO A 272 -5.97 14.97 30.70
N HIS A 273 -5.07 15.87 30.28
CA HIS A 273 -3.63 15.82 30.55
C HIS A 273 -3.37 15.76 32.06
N PHE A 274 -2.60 14.78 32.53
CA PHE A 274 -2.30 14.60 33.96
C PHE A 274 -0.80 14.59 34.32
N ALA A 275 0.11 14.45 33.35
CA ALA A 275 1.55 14.51 33.58
C ALA A 275 2.33 14.72 32.28
N ASP A 276 3.47 15.41 32.39
CA ASP A 276 4.47 15.50 31.32
C ASP A 276 5.46 14.32 31.41
N LEU A 277 5.69 13.66 30.27
CA LEU A 277 6.55 12.49 30.15
C LEU A 277 7.66 12.74 29.15
N GLN A 278 8.90 12.73 29.60
CA GLN A 278 10.07 12.74 28.74
C GLN A 278 10.26 11.34 28.12
N ILE A 279 10.13 11.22 26.80
CA ILE A 279 10.37 9.97 26.09
C ILE A 279 11.88 9.68 26.12
N VAL A 280 12.23 8.51 26.66
CA VAL A 280 13.61 8.05 26.82
C VAL A 280 14.04 7.22 25.61
N SER A 281 13.25 6.23 25.22
CA SER A 281 13.52 5.41 24.04
C SER A 281 12.23 4.92 23.38
N VAL A 282 12.34 4.59 22.10
CA VAL A 282 11.28 3.94 21.31
C VAL A 282 11.91 2.75 20.61
N GLU A 283 11.48 1.55 20.99
CA GLU A 283 12.05 0.29 20.54
C GLU A 283 10.97 -0.61 19.93
N ARG A 284 11.38 -1.56 19.10
CA ARG A 284 10.50 -2.63 18.62
C ARG A 284 11.18 -3.98 18.87
N LYS A 285 10.42 -4.96 19.31
CA LYS A 285 10.90 -6.34 19.48
C LYS A 285 9.74 -7.33 19.39
N HIS A 286 10.07 -8.61 19.30
CA HIS A 286 9.08 -9.68 19.42
C HIS A 286 8.78 -9.99 20.88
N LEU A 287 7.56 -10.45 21.19
CA LEU A 287 7.13 -10.79 22.55
C LEU A 287 8.03 -11.83 23.23
N LYS A 288 8.64 -12.76 22.48
CA LYS A 288 9.63 -13.69 23.05
C LYS A 288 10.85 -13.04 23.69
N TYR A 289 11.15 -11.79 23.33
CA TYR A 289 12.23 -10.99 23.92
C TYR A 289 11.70 -9.97 24.96
N PHE A 290 10.44 -10.07 25.36
CA PHE A 290 9.87 -9.30 26.45
C PHE A 290 10.33 -9.91 27.78
N SER A 291 11.06 -9.11 28.57
CA SER A 291 11.73 -9.55 29.80
C SER A 291 10.94 -9.19 31.06
N GLU A 292 11.33 -9.76 32.20
CA GLU A 292 10.82 -9.34 33.51
C GLU A 292 11.07 -7.86 33.79
N ALA A 293 12.19 -7.30 33.30
CA ALA A 293 12.48 -5.88 33.43
C ALA A 293 11.46 -5.02 32.66
N ASP A 294 10.99 -5.49 31.49
CA ASP A 294 9.95 -4.79 30.73
C ASP A 294 8.59 -4.90 31.44
N ALA A 295 8.27 -6.07 32.01
CA ALA A 295 7.04 -6.26 32.80
C ALA A 295 7.02 -5.32 34.02
N LYS A 296 8.15 -5.23 34.73
CA LYS A 296 8.33 -4.32 35.85
C LYS A 296 8.15 -2.86 35.43
N ALA A 297 8.64 -2.47 34.26
CA ALA A 297 8.50 -1.11 33.75
C ALA A 297 7.06 -0.74 33.32
N GLU A 298 6.18 -1.71 33.07
CA GLU A 298 4.75 -1.50 32.74
C GLU A 298 3.85 -1.23 33.97
N GLY A 299 4.42 -1.20 35.18
CA GLY A 299 3.70 -0.91 36.42
C GLY A 299 3.97 -1.90 37.54
N ASP A 300 5.22 -2.35 37.67
CA ASP A 300 5.72 -3.30 38.67
C ASP A 300 5.12 -4.72 38.57
N TYR A 301 4.73 -5.14 37.36
CA TYR A 301 4.24 -6.50 37.11
C TYR A 301 5.39 -7.52 37.11
N THR A 302 5.09 -8.74 37.56
CA THR A 302 5.82 -9.94 37.15
C THR A 302 5.51 -10.28 35.68
N LEU A 303 6.36 -11.10 35.05
CA LEU A 303 6.14 -11.51 33.65
C LEU A 303 4.82 -12.27 33.47
N GLU A 304 4.42 -13.08 34.45
CA GLU A 304 3.16 -13.84 34.43
C GLU A 304 1.94 -12.92 34.57
N GLU A 305 1.97 -11.97 35.52
CA GLU A 305 0.90 -10.99 35.67
C GLU A 305 0.74 -10.11 34.42
N PHE A 306 1.86 -9.73 33.80
CA PHE A 306 1.81 -8.99 32.54
C PHE A 306 1.21 -9.82 31.40
N ARG A 307 1.50 -11.13 31.32
CA ARG A 307 0.88 -12.03 30.32
C ARG A 307 -0.63 -12.09 30.47
N GLU A 308 -1.13 -12.15 31.71
CA GLU A 308 -2.58 -12.13 31.98
C GLU A 308 -3.21 -10.77 31.64
N ALA A 309 -2.54 -9.66 31.98
CA ALA A 309 -2.99 -8.32 31.60
C ALA A 309 -2.98 -8.13 30.06
N TRP A 310 -1.94 -8.64 29.39
CA TRP A 310 -1.82 -8.67 27.93
C TRP A 310 -2.98 -9.43 27.31
N LYS A 311 -3.28 -10.62 27.83
CA LYS A 311 -4.36 -11.48 27.34
C LYS A 311 -5.71 -10.77 27.30
N LYS A 312 -6.02 -10.02 28.35
CA LYS A 312 -7.27 -9.24 28.45
C LYS A 312 -7.35 -8.10 27.42
N LYS A 313 -6.22 -7.51 27.03
CA LYS A 313 -6.17 -6.30 26.19
C LYS A 313 -5.91 -6.60 24.71
N HIS A 314 -5.12 -7.63 24.43
CA HIS A 314 -4.56 -7.91 23.11
C HIS A 314 -4.83 -9.34 22.62
N GLY A 315 -5.42 -10.20 23.44
CA GLY A 315 -5.64 -11.61 23.14
C GLY A 315 -4.43 -12.49 23.50
N GLU A 316 -4.43 -13.73 23.01
CA GLU A 316 -3.41 -14.72 23.37
C GLU A 316 -1.97 -14.25 23.12
N TRP A 317 -1.05 -14.75 23.95
CA TRP A 317 0.37 -14.44 23.85
C TRP A 317 1.00 -15.17 22.66
N ASP A 318 1.28 -14.44 21.58
CA ASP A 318 2.04 -14.94 20.44
C ASP A 318 3.50 -14.46 20.52
N GLU A 319 4.41 -15.41 20.74
CA GLU A 319 5.86 -15.14 20.84
C GLU A 319 6.45 -14.39 19.64
N ASN A 320 5.87 -14.56 18.46
CA ASN A 320 6.32 -13.91 17.22
C ASN A 320 5.60 -12.58 16.96
N GLN A 321 4.68 -12.17 17.83
CA GLN A 321 4.03 -10.86 17.71
C GLN A 321 5.05 -9.74 17.90
N LEU A 322 5.09 -8.83 16.92
CA LEU A 322 5.89 -7.61 17.00
C LEU A 322 5.20 -6.59 17.92
N ILE A 323 5.95 -6.05 18.87
CA ILE A 323 5.51 -5.01 19.79
C ILE A 323 6.40 -3.79 19.71
N PHE A 324 5.83 -2.65 20.11
CA PHE A 324 6.51 -1.37 20.20
C PHE A 324 6.53 -0.92 21.65
N ILE A 325 7.70 -0.54 22.12
CA ILE A 325 7.92 -0.13 23.50
C ILE A 325 8.33 1.33 23.50
N THR A 326 7.55 2.15 24.19
CA THR A 326 7.88 3.55 24.47
C THR A 326 8.27 3.65 25.94
N ARG A 327 9.56 3.90 26.21
CA ARG A 327 10.03 4.18 27.56
C ARG A 327 10.01 5.67 27.82
N PHE A 328 9.59 6.06 29.01
CA PHE A 328 9.43 7.44 29.40
C PHE A 328 9.75 7.66 30.87
N LYS A 329 10.01 8.92 31.22
CA LYS A 329 10.22 9.36 32.59
C LYS A 329 9.30 10.56 32.86
N LYS A 330 8.58 10.54 33.98
CA LYS A 330 7.83 11.71 34.44
C LYS A 330 8.78 12.86 34.75
N ILE A 331 8.46 14.06 34.27
CA ILE A 331 9.22 15.29 34.53
C ILE A 331 8.43 16.27 35.38
#